data_AF-A0A2N6BF06-F1
#
_entry.id   AF-A0A2N6BF06-F1
#
_cell.length_a   1.000
_cell.length_b   1.000
_cell.length_c   1.000
_cell.angle_alpha   90.00
_cell.angle_beta   90.00
_cell.angle_gamma   90.00
#
_symmetry.space_group_name_H-M   'P 1'
#
loop_
_entity.id
_entity.type
_entity.pdbx_description
1 polymer ?
#
loop_
_entity_poly.entity_id
_entity_poly.type
_entity_poly.pdbx_seq_one_letter_code
_entity_poly.pdbx_strand_id
1 'polypeptide(L)'
;MDINKYKNDYMICTAVISIPAVLLTFTGILFANVVMLLFGAALLLLWWGVYYLLYTDRKLSIPISLILLFIFWLPVFIQTIRRVSFIYQNGGFERADGYGSPLLFLINFTMELLFFIPITMTLTRFVIYRFRK
;
A
#
# COMPACT_ATOMS: atom_id res chain seq x y z
N MET A 1 -21.15 3.45 12.21
CA MET A 1 -20.53 3.99 10.98
C MET A 1 -20.67 2.92 9.91
N ASP A 2 -20.99 3.29 8.68
CA ASP A 2 -21.41 2.34 7.64
C ASP A 2 -20.23 1.52 7.08
N ILE A 3 -20.43 0.20 6.90
CA ILE A 3 -19.50 -0.69 6.19
C ILE A 3 -19.20 -0.15 4.78
N ASN A 4 -20.13 0.61 4.19
CA ASN A 4 -19.94 1.29 2.92
C ASN A 4 -18.76 2.27 2.94
N LYS A 5 -18.46 2.93 4.08
CA LYS A 5 -17.27 3.80 4.18
C LYS A 5 -15.97 3.00 4.13
N TYR A 6 -15.95 1.81 4.73
CA TYR A 6 -14.80 0.90 4.63
C TYR A 6 -14.60 0.40 3.20
N LYS A 7 -15.69 0.00 2.52
CA LYS A 7 -15.64 -0.41 1.10
C LYS A 7 -15.11 0.71 0.21
N ASN A 8 -15.52 1.96 0.44
CA ASN A 8 -15.04 3.11 -0.32
C ASN A 8 -13.56 3.39 -0.07
N ASP A 9 -13.10 3.37 1.18
CA ASP A 9 -11.68 3.56 1.48
C ASP A 9 -10.83 2.43 0.87
N TYR A 10 -11.32 1.19 0.91
CA TYR A 10 -10.68 0.05 0.25
C TYR A 10 -10.62 0.22 -1.27
N MET A 11 -11.69 0.71 -1.90
CA MET A 11 -11.72 1.00 -3.35
C MET A 11 -10.66 2.04 -3.73
N ILE A 12 -10.55 3.12 -2.95
CA ILE A 12 -9.53 4.15 -3.17
C ILE A 12 -8.13 3.54 -3.03
N CYS A 13 -7.90 2.72 -2.01
CA CYS A 13 -6.66 1.98 -1.81
C CYS A 13 -6.31 1.09 -3.02
N THR A 14 -7.28 0.30 -3.50
CA THR A 14 -7.15 -0.54 -4.70
C THR A 14 -6.82 0.29 -5.94
N ALA A 15 -7.46 1.45 -6.12
CA ALA A 15 -7.19 2.34 -7.26
C ALA A 15 -5.76 2.90 -7.22
N VAL A 16 -5.29 3.34 -6.04
CA VAL A 16 -3.91 3.83 -5.87
C VAL A 16 -2.89 2.74 -6.19
N ILE A 17 -3.11 1.51 -5.72
CA ILE A 17 -2.21 0.37 -5.96
C ILE A 17 -2.27 -0.12 -7.40
N SER A 18 -3.40 0.12 -8.10
CA SER A 18 -3.54 -0.23 -9.51
C SER A 18 -2.60 0.57 -10.40
N ILE A 19 -2.24 1.82 -10.06
CA ILE A 19 -1.34 2.65 -10.86
C ILE A 19 0.03 1.97 -11.07
N PRO A 20 0.80 1.64 -10.02
CA PRO A 20 2.09 0.96 -10.18
C PRO A 20 1.93 -0.46 -10.71
N ALA A 21 0.84 -1.17 -10.40
CA ALA A 21 0.61 -2.51 -10.93
C ALA A 21 0.37 -2.51 -12.45
N VAL A 22 -0.41 -1.57 -12.98
CA VAL A 22 -0.60 -1.37 -14.42
C VAL A 22 0.73 -1.00 -15.09
N LEU A 23 1.52 -0.11 -14.49
CA LEU A 23 2.84 0.23 -15.01
C LEU A 23 3.76 -0.99 -15.07
N LEU A 24 3.79 -1.83 -14.04
CA LEU A 24 4.55 -3.08 -14.02
C LEU A 24 4.10 -4.07 -15.10
N THR A 25 2.79 -4.20 -15.29
CA THR A 25 2.23 -5.05 -16.36
C THR A 25 2.64 -4.52 -17.73
N PHE A 26 2.52 -3.21 -17.95
CA PHE A 26 2.87 -2.57 -19.21
C PHE A 26 4.37 -2.68 -19.54
N THR A 27 5.25 -2.43 -18.57
CA THR A 27 6.70 -2.63 -18.77
C THR A 27 7.05 -4.10 -18.99
N GLY A 28 6.36 -5.01 -18.31
CA GLY A 28 6.47 -6.45 -18.57
C GLY A 28 6.17 -6.82 -20.03
N ILE A 29 5.15 -6.19 -20.65
CA ILE A 29 4.84 -6.37 -22.07
C ILE A 29 5.95 -5.78 -22.95
N LEU A 30 6.32 -4.52 -22.72
CA LEU A 30 7.28 -3.80 -23.57
C LEU A 30 8.66 -4.49 -23.62
N PHE A 31 9.12 -5.04 -22.50
CA PHE A 31 10.43 -5.68 -22.39
C PHE A 31 10.37 -7.20 -22.47
N ALA A 32 9.23 -7.79 -22.84
CA ALA A 32 9.00 -9.24 -22.86
C ALA A 32 9.40 -9.94 -21.53
N ASN A 33 9.21 -9.24 -20.40
CA ASN A 33 9.53 -9.74 -19.07
C ASN A 33 8.30 -10.39 -18.44
N VAL A 34 8.22 -11.73 -18.55
CA VAL A 34 7.12 -12.55 -18.04
C VAL A 34 6.95 -12.38 -16.53
N VAL A 35 8.03 -12.21 -15.77
CA VAL A 35 7.97 -12.09 -14.30
C VAL A 35 7.26 -10.78 -13.92
N MET A 36 7.64 -9.65 -14.52
CA MET A 36 6.99 -8.36 -14.28
C MET A 36 5.52 -8.37 -14.70
N LEU A 37 5.23 -8.97 -15.85
CA LEU A 37 3.87 -9.13 -16.36
C LEU A 37 2.98 -9.89 -15.37
N LEU A 38 3.41 -11.08 -14.97
CA LEU A 38 2.66 -11.94 -14.06
C LEU A 38 2.50 -11.31 -12.68
N PHE A 39 3.54 -10.67 -12.16
CA PHE A 39 3.48 -10.00 -10.86
C PHE A 39 2.50 -8.82 -10.86
N GLY A 40 2.55 -7.95 -11.88
CA GLY A 40 1.60 -6.83 -12.02
C GLY A 40 0.16 -7.31 -12.19
N ALA A 41 -0.06 -8.33 -13.04
CA ALA A 41 -1.38 -8.92 -13.24
C ALA A 41 -1.92 -9.58 -11.96
N ALA A 42 -1.07 -10.29 -11.22
CA ALA A 42 -1.44 -10.91 -9.95
C ALA A 42 -1.84 -9.86 -8.91
N LEU A 43 -1.10 -8.76 -8.80
CA LEU A 43 -1.46 -7.64 -7.92
C LEU A 43 -2.84 -7.06 -8.27
N LEU A 44 -3.11 -6.80 -9.56
CA LEU A 44 -4.40 -6.29 -10.00
C LEU A 44 -5.54 -7.24 -9.65
N LEU A 45 -5.40 -8.53 -9.98
CA LEU A 45 -6.41 -9.54 -9.69
C LEU A 45 -6.66 -9.69 -8.18
N LEU A 46 -5.60 -9.60 -7.39
CA LEU A 46 -5.68 -9.78 -5.95
C LEU A 46 -6.37 -8.59 -5.26
N TRP A 47 -6.02 -7.35 -5.60
CA TRP A 47 -6.66 -6.17 -5.02
C TRP A 47 -8.11 -5.96 -5.49
N TRP A 48 -8.38 -6.14 -6.79
CA TRP A 48 -9.74 -6.04 -7.32
C TRP A 48 -10.61 -7.24 -6.95
N GLY A 49 -10.03 -8.45 -6.87
CA GLY A 49 -10.74 -9.64 -6.43
C GLY A 49 -11.22 -9.53 -4.98
N VAL A 50 -10.40 -9.00 -4.09
CA VAL A 50 -10.80 -8.75 -2.70
C VAL A 50 -11.84 -7.63 -2.62
N TYR A 51 -11.71 -6.57 -3.39
CA TYR A 51 -12.75 -5.54 -3.48
C TYR A 51 -14.08 -6.11 -3.96
N TYR A 52 -14.07 -6.98 -4.98
CA TYR A 52 -15.27 -7.66 -5.47
C TYR A 52 -15.93 -8.55 -4.40
N LEU A 53 -15.13 -9.26 -3.59
CA LEU A 53 -15.64 -10.02 -2.45
C LEU A 53 -16.29 -9.11 -1.39
N LEU A 54 -15.71 -7.94 -1.13
CA LEU A 54 -16.30 -6.93 -0.23
C LEU A 54 -17.60 -6.35 -0.81
N TYR A 55 -17.65 -6.11 -2.11
CA TYR A 55 -18.85 -5.62 -2.79
C TYR A 55 -20.02 -6.63 -2.70
N THR A 56 -19.72 -7.92 -2.82
CA THR A 56 -20.72 -9.02 -2.76
C THR A 56 -21.10 -9.46 -1.33
N ASP A 57 -20.63 -8.74 -0.30
CA ASP A 57 -20.97 -8.97 1.13
C ASP A 57 -20.73 -10.41 1.61
N ARG A 58 -19.71 -11.08 1.06
CA ARG A 58 -19.35 -12.44 1.50
C ARG A 58 -18.83 -12.40 2.94
N LYS A 59 -19.19 -13.41 3.76
CA LYS A 59 -18.76 -13.49 5.18
C LYS A 59 -17.23 -13.43 5.38
N LEU A 60 -16.47 -13.97 4.43
CA LEU A 60 -15.00 -14.00 4.48
C LEU A 60 -14.33 -12.75 3.88
N SER A 61 -15.09 -11.82 3.30
CA SER A 61 -14.52 -10.66 2.61
C SER A 61 -13.69 -9.76 3.53
N ILE A 62 -14.21 -9.45 4.72
CA ILE A 62 -13.55 -8.62 5.73
C ILE A 62 -12.24 -9.24 6.25
N PRO A 63 -12.19 -10.50 6.73
CA PRO A 63 -10.92 -11.07 7.20
C PRO A 63 -9.89 -11.16 6.06
N ILE A 64 -10.30 -11.51 4.84
CA ILE A 64 -9.39 -11.56 3.69
C ILE A 64 -8.82 -10.18 3.37
N SER A 65 -9.66 -9.14 3.36
CA SER A 65 -9.21 -7.77 3.08
C SER A 65 -8.27 -7.25 4.16
N LEU A 66 -8.48 -7.59 5.43
CA LEU A 66 -7.57 -7.23 6.51
C LEU A 66 -6.24 -7.93 6.42
N ILE A 67 -6.23 -9.25 6.19
CA ILE A 67 -5.00 -10.02 5.99
C ILE A 67 -4.19 -9.38 4.87
N LEU A 68 -4.84 -9.08 3.75
CA LEU A 68 -4.19 -8.44 2.62
C LEU A 68 -3.62 -7.06 2.98
N LEU A 69 -4.42 -6.19 3.61
CA LEU A 69 -3.96 -4.88 4.06
C LEU A 69 -2.74 -5.03 4.99
N PHE A 70 -2.76 -5.94 5.96
CA PHE A 70 -1.64 -6.15 6.89
C PHE A 70 -0.38 -6.66 6.20
N ILE A 71 -0.50 -7.58 5.24
CA ILE A 71 0.65 -8.10 4.47
C ILE A 71 1.39 -6.97 3.76
N PHE A 72 0.67 -6.01 3.18
CA PHE A 72 1.28 -4.87 2.47
C PHE A 72 1.60 -3.70 3.40
N TRP A 73 0.85 -3.51 4.47
CA TRP A 73 1.07 -2.43 5.44
C TRP A 73 2.34 -2.64 6.25
N LEU A 74 2.57 -3.86 6.76
CA LEU A 74 3.61 -4.12 7.73
C LEU A 74 5.03 -3.84 7.19
N PRO A 75 5.42 -4.28 5.98
CA PRO A 75 6.73 -3.98 5.43
C PRO A 75 6.95 -2.48 5.24
N VAL A 76 5.94 -1.78 4.73
CA VAL A 76 5.97 -0.33 4.50
C VAL A 76 6.09 0.41 5.83
N PHE A 77 5.31 0.03 6.84
CA PHE A 77 5.37 0.59 8.19
C PHE A 77 6.76 0.44 8.82
N ILE A 78 7.37 -0.74 8.72
CA ILE A 78 8.73 -1.00 9.22
C ILE A 78 9.74 -0.09 8.51
N GLN A 79 9.60 0.10 7.20
CA GLN A 79 10.47 0.97 6.43
C GLN A 79 10.29 2.45 6.83
N THR A 80 9.05 2.89 7.06
CA THR A 80 8.74 4.24 7.57
C THR A 80 9.38 4.49 8.92
N ILE A 81 9.26 3.54 9.86
CA ILE A 81 9.93 3.64 11.17
C ILE A 81 11.44 3.78 11.01
N ARG A 82 12.05 2.97 10.14
CA ARG A 82 13.50 3.03 9.89
C ARG A 82 13.91 4.39 9.33
N ARG A 83 13.13 4.98 8.41
CA ARG A 83 13.40 6.31 7.85
C ARG A 83 13.25 7.43 8.88
N VAL A 84 12.20 7.37 9.70
CA VAL A 84 12.00 8.35 10.77
C VAL A 84 13.14 8.27 11.80
N SER A 85 13.53 7.05 12.17
CA SER A 85 14.69 6.82 13.04
C SER A 85 15.99 7.36 12.44
N PHE A 86 16.20 7.17 11.13
CA PHE A 86 17.36 7.72 10.42
C PHE A 86 17.41 9.25 10.49
N ILE A 87 16.28 9.94 10.26
CA ILE A 87 16.20 11.40 10.34
C ILE A 87 16.52 11.87 11.76
N TYR A 88 15.96 11.20 12.77
CA TYR A 88 16.21 11.53 14.16
C TYR A 88 17.69 11.37 14.56
N GLN A 89 18.35 10.31 14.07
CA GLN A 89 19.75 10.02 14.38
C GLN A 89 20.74 10.95 13.66
N ASN A 90 20.43 11.38 12.44
CA ASN A 90 21.36 12.16 11.60
C ASN A 90 21.01 13.66 11.57
N GLY A 91 19.90 14.08 12.18
CA GLY A 91 19.46 15.48 12.19
C GLY A 91 19.02 16.01 10.82
N GLY A 92 18.79 15.14 9.84
CA GLY A 92 18.50 15.52 8.46
C GLY A 92 18.27 14.33 7.52
N PHE A 93 18.23 14.60 6.22
CA PHE A 93 18.00 13.60 5.16
C PHE A 93 19.28 12.95 4.62
N GLU A 94 20.42 13.35 5.15
CA GLU A 94 21.74 12.83 4.83
C GLU A 94 22.50 12.48 6.09
N ARG A 95 23.47 11.59 5.96
CA ARG A 95 24.44 11.33 7.01
C ARG A 95 25.42 12.50 7.13
N ALA A 96 25.98 12.66 8.32
CA ALA A 96 26.96 13.71 8.59
C ALA A 96 28.27 13.59 7.77
N ASP A 97 28.54 12.41 7.20
CA ASP A 97 29.67 12.14 6.29
C ASP A 97 29.40 12.58 4.84
N GLY A 98 28.21 13.15 4.55
CA GLY A 98 27.80 13.54 3.20
C GLY A 98 27.43 12.36 2.31
N TYR A 99 27.37 11.14 2.85
CA TYR A 99 27.02 9.95 2.08
C TYR A 99 25.50 9.77 2.03
N GLY A 100 24.91 10.08 0.87
CA GLY A 100 23.49 10.02 0.64
C GLY A 100 23.07 10.95 -0.49
N SER A 101 21.78 10.96 -0.81
CA SER A 101 21.18 12.03 -1.61
C SER A 101 19.85 12.40 -0.95
N PRO A 102 19.63 13.68 -0.57
CA PRO A 102 18.41 14.08 0.11
C PRO A 102 17.21 13.90 -0.84
N LEU A 103 17.45 14.12 -2.13
CA LEU A 103 16.46 13.98 -3.19
C LEU A 103 16.03 12.53 -3.35
N LEU A 104 16.97 11.58 -3.36
CA LEU A 104 16.65 10.16 -3.41
C LEU A 104 15.92 9.70 -2.13
N PHE A 105 16.28 10.25 -0.97
CA PHE A 105 15.57 10.01 0.28
C PHE A 105 14.11 10.46 0.18
N LEU A 106 13.88 11.70 -0.28
CA LEU A 106 12.54 12.28 -0.44
C LEU A 106 11.69 11.49 -1.44
N ILE A 107 12.23 11.17 -2.62
CA ILE A 107 11.50 10.40 -3.63
C ILE A 107 11.06 9.05 -3.06
N ASN A 108 12.00 8.32 -2.43
CA ASN A 108 11.68 7.03 -1.85
C ASN A 108 10.66 7.14 -0.71
N PHE A 109 10.76 8.19 0.12
CA PHE A 109 9.83 8.43 1.20
C PHE A 109 8.43 8.79 0.68
N THR A 110 8.32 9.62 -0.36
CA THR A 110 7.05 9.97 -1.00
C THR A 110 6.40 8.74 -1.62
N MET A 111 7.17 7.90 -2.32
CA MET A 111 6.66 6.65 -2.89
C MET A 111 6.16 5.71 -1.80
N GLU A 112 6.87 5.60 -0.68
CA GLU A 112 6.45 4.82 0.48
C GLU A 112 5.13 5.33 1.06
N LEU A 113 5.00 6.64 1.24
CA LEU A 113 3.79 7.29 1.76
C LEU A 113 2.58 7.11 0.84
N LEU A 114 2.78 7.05 -0.47
CA LEU A 114 1.73 6.79 -1.45
C LEU A 114 1.01 5.46 -1.19
N PHE A 115 1.72 4.44 -0.70
CA PHE A 115 1.13 3.17 -0.29
C PHE A 115 0.70 3.17 1.18
N PHE A 116 1.52 3.76 2.05
CA PHE A 116 1.30 3.73 3.49
C PHE A 116 -0.01 4.41 3.90
N ILE A 117 -0.28 5.61 3.36
CA ILE A 117 -1.44 6.43 3.74
C ILE A 117 -2.76 5.73 3.41
N PRO A 118 -3.07 5.32 2.16
CA PRO A 118 -4.36 4.70 1.85
C PRO A 118 -4.58 3.38 2.60
N ILE A 119 -3.53 2.57 2.79
CA ILE A 119 -3.61 1.32 3.54
C ILE A 119 -3.92 1.60 5.02
N THR A 120 -3.20 2.55 5.62
CA THR A 120 -3.42 2.96 7.02
C THR A 120 -4.81 3.54 7.22
N MET A 121 -5.27 4.43 6.34
CA MET A 121 -6.62 4.99 6.40
C MET A 121 -7.69 3.89 6.37
N THR A 122 -7.53 2.90 5.49
CA THR A 122 -8.46 1.77 5.36
C THR A 122 -8.48 0.90 6.62
N LEU A 123 -7.30 0.60 7.19
CA LEU A 123 -7.17 -0.12 8.46
C LEU A 123 -7.81 0.65 9.63
N THR A 124 -7.52 1.94 9.77
CA THR A 124 -8.09 2.80 10.82
C THR A 124 -9.62 2.87 10.68
N ARG A 125 -10.15 2.95 9.46
CA ARG A 125 -11.60 2.93 9.21
C ARG A 125 -12.25 1.64 9.71
N PHE A 126 -11.61 0.50 9.47
CA PHE A 126 -12.08 -0.78 9.98
C PHE A 126 -12.07 -0.82 11.52
N VAL A 127 -10.98 -0.35 12.14
CA VAL A 127 -10.85 -0.28 13.60
C VAL A 127 -11.97 0.57 14.19
N ILE A 128 -12.22 1.77 13.65
CA ILE A 128 -13.30 2.65 14.07
C ILE A 128 -14.68 1.98 13.89
N TYR A 129 -14.90 1.27 12.78
CA TYR A 129 -16.13 0.52 12.55
C TYR A 129 -16.34 -0.53 13.65
N ARG A 130 -15.29 -1.27 14.03
CA ARG A 130 -15.37 -2.35 15.02
C ARG A 130 -15.62 -1.86 16.45
N PHE A 131 -15.04 -0.73 16.85
CA PHE A 131 -15.19 -0.17 18.20
C PHE A 131 -16.49 0.62 18.41
N ARG A 132 -17.15 1.07 17.34
CA ARG A 132 -18.46 1.76 17.40
C ARG A 132 -19.66 0.81 17.27
N LYS A 133 -19.43 -0.50 17.29
CA LYS A 133 -20.44 -1.55 17.21
C LYS A 133 -20.34 -2.41 18.46
#